data_AF-A0A936ZF73-F1
#
_entry.id   AF-A0A936ZF73-F1
#
_cell.length_a   1.000
_cell.length_b   1.000
_cell.length_c   1.000
_cell.angle_alpha   90.00
_cell.angle_beta   90.00
_cell.angle_gamma   90.00
#
_symmetry.space_group_name_H-M   'P 1'
#
loop_
_entity.id
_entity.type
_entity.pdbx_description
1 polymer ?
#
loop_
_entity_poly.entity_id
_entity_poly.type
_entity_poly.pdbx_seq_one_letter_code
_entity_poly.pdbx_strand_id
1 'polypeptide(L)'
;MERAHLLEDGSQVSAESAAPPETAPASATAAPKPEAANAASALPPEIAIASHRNLWLQVGNASDAYLITDDRWGAAGLTEGVSSGQYEQYVGRSPQAGPNGEVAFRTKWRWPQGTTEVKGFPSIVYGAKPGHFSNSNLISGHPVQLPDGSNSQVAPAGRTAGTVLPLQLPLQSLKAKLDFRHNSEPTGEGQLTFDIWLQSDANQGSGFTGSSITHEIMIPLANWGGYGSHKGGRNPGWFDHTATIAGKQYHIYVTKGSDQCLRYNFSSLNGSHGRTGWKMIAFVPAVLPVEPGEIDLAAIINYVSTRTDACGSKWAVGNEYVTSVELGVEPVVGTGDITVFNYKVSK
;
A
#
# COMPACT_ATOMS: atom_id res chain seq x y z
N MET A 1 -51.60 -19.25 -45.84
CA MET A 1 -50.95 -20.56 -46.07
C MET A 1 -50.00 -20.76 -44.91
N GLU A 2 -50.39 -21.52 -43.89
CA GLU A 2 -50.20 -22.98 -43.82
C GLU A 2 -48.83 -23.24 -43.14
N ARG A 3 -48.64 -23.97 -42.05
CA ARG A 3 -49.46 -24.88 -41.23
C ARG A 3 -48.80 -25.00 -39.83
N ALA A 4 -49.61 -25.33 -38.83
CA ALA A 4 -49.18 -25.81 -37.51
C ALA A 4 -48.58 -27.23 -37.58
N HIS A 5 -47.78 -27.62 -36.57
CA HIS A 5 -47.97 -28.89 -35.86
C HIS A 5 -47.22 -28.93 -34.52
N LEU A 6 -47.97 -29.19 -33.45
CA LEU A 6 -47.50 -29.67 -32.15
C LEU A 6 -46.82 -31.04 -32.28
N LEU A 7 -45.87 -31.33 -31.38
CA LEU A 7 -45.79 -32.60 -30.66
C LEU A 7 -45.21 -32.34 -29.26
N GLU A 8 -45.98 -32.72 -28.26
CA GLU A 8 -45.61 -32.88 -26.85
C GLU A 8 -44.74 -34.14 -26.70
N ASP A 9 -43.77 -34.13 -25.78
CA ASP A 9 -43.33 -35.37 -25.15
C ASP A 9 -43.06 -35.16 -23.66
N GLY A 10 -43.70 -36.01 -22.87
CA GLY A 10 -43.78 -35.96 -21.42
C GLY A 10 -42.64 -36.73 -20.79
N SER A 11 -41.84 -36.04 -19.96
CA SER A 11 -40.92 -36.69 -19.04
C SER A 11 -41.61 -36.89 -17.70
N GLN A 12 -41.87 -38.16 -17.39
CA GLN A 12 -42.39 -38.64 -16.11
C GLN A 12 -41.37 -38.37 -15.00
N VAL A 13 -41.86 -37.73 -13.94
CA VAL A 13 -41.15 -37.51 -12.68
C VAL A 13 -41.28 -38.77 -11.84
N SER A 14 -40.18 -39.50 -11.66
CA SER A 14 -40.10 -40.60 -10.70
C SER A 14 -40.03 -40.03 -9.29
N ALA A 15 -41.05 -40.30 -8.48
CA ALA A 15 -41.08 -39.96 -7.07
C ALA A 15 -40.14 -40.89 -6.29
N GLU A 16 -39.02 -40.33 -5.82
CA GLU A 16 -38.09 -40.98 -4.92
C GLU A 16 -38.67 -40.96 -3.49
N SER A 17 -38.80 -42.15 -2.90
CA SER A 17 -39.33 -42.38 -1.57
C SER A 17 -38.41 -41.75 -0.51
N ALA A 18 -38.88 -40.68 0.13
CA ALA A 18 -38.17 -40.01 1.22
C ALA A 18 -38.03 -40.92 2.44
N ALA A 19 -36.79 -41.12 2.89
CA ALA A 19 -36.45 -41.74 4.16
C ALA A 19 -36.91 -40.84 5.34
N PRO A 20 -37.26 -41.42 6.50
CA PRO A 20 -37.66 -40.66 7.68
C PRO A 20 -36.51 -39.77 8.18
N PRO A 21 -36.82 -38.56 8.68
CA PRO A 21 -35.81 -37.61 9.16
C PRO A 21 -35.10 -38.15 10.39
N GLU A 22 -33.79 -38.29 10.28
CA GLU A 22 -32.88 -38.57 11.39
C GLU A 22 -32.89 -37.38 12.36
N THR A 23 -33.27 -37.63 13.61
CA THR A 23 -33.34 -36.61 14.66
C THR A 23 -31.96 -35.99 14.90
N ALA A 24 -31.84 -34.70 14.59
CA ALA A 24 -30.62 -33.93 14.79
C ALA A 24 -30.20 -33.94 16.28
N PRO A 25 -28.92 -34.23 16.59
CA PRO A 25 -28.41 -34.18 17.96
C PRO A 25 -28.51 -32.75 18.52
N ALA A 26 -28.95 -32.65 19.77
CA ALA A 26 -29.09 -31.39 20.49
C ALA A 26 -27.78 -30.59 20.44
N SER A 27 -27.85 -29.36 19.90
CA SER A 27 -26.71 -28.46 19.79
C SER A 27 -26.17 -28.13 21.18
N ALA A 28 -24.98 -28.65 21.50
CA ALA A 28 -24.24 -28.26 22.67
C ALA A 28 -23.97 -26.75 22.59
N THR A 29 -24.45 -26.00 23.59
CA THR A 29 -24.22 -24.57 23.71
C THR A 29 -22.72 -24.34 23.87
N ALA A 30 -22.08 -23.77 22.84
CA ALA A 30 -20.66 -23.45 22.90
C ALA A 30 -20.40 -22.52 24.09
N ALA A 31 -19.44 -22.89 24.95
CA ALA A 31 -19.02 -22.06 26.06
C ALA A 31 -18.62 -20.67 25.55
N PRO A 32 -18.98 -19.58 26.25
CA PRO A 32 -18.64 -18.22 25.85
C PRO A 32 -17.13 -18.09 25.68
N LYS A 33 -16.70 -17.71 24.47
CA LYS A 33 -15.30 -17.45 24.16
C LYS A 33 -14.82 -16.34 25.12
N PRO A 34 -13.70 -16.53 25.85
CA PRO A 34 -13.19 -15.50 26.74
C PRO A 34 -13.04 -14.20 25.97
N GLU A 35 -13.67 -13.15 26.48
CA GLU A 35 -13.58 -11.80 25.95
C GLU A 35 -12.10 -11.40 26.01
N ALA A 36 -11.48 -11.23 24.84
CA ALA A 36 -10.09 -10.83 24.78
C ALA A 36 -9.96 -9.49 25.50
N ALA A 37 -9.19 -9.44 26.58
CA ALA A 37 -8.92 -8.20 27.29
C ALA A 37 -8.39 -7.19 26.26
N ASN A 38 -9.18 -6.14 26.01
CA ASN A 38 -8.79 -5.04 25.14
C ASN A 38 -7.49 -4.47 25.71
N ALA A 39 -6.36 -4.81 25.09
CA ALA A 39 -5.09 -4.17 25.39
C ALA A 39 -5.33 -2.68 25.18
N ALA A 40 -5.19 -1.89 26.25
CA ALA A 40 -5.37 -0.45 26.18
C ALA A 40 -4.53 0.07 25.00
N SER A 41 -5.19 0.60 23.97
CA SER A 41 -4.50 1.11 22.78
C SER A 41 -3.48 2.14 23.25
N ALA A 42 -2.21 1.88 22.97
CA ALA A 42 -1.13 2.77 23.38
C ALA A 42 -1.36 4.12 22.71
N LEU A 43 -1.33 5.20 23.49
CA LEU A 43 -1.41 6.54 22.91
C LEU A 43 -0.22 6.74 21.96
N PRO A 44 -0.43 7.35 20.77
CA PRO A 44 0.67 7.63 19.87
C PRO A 44 1.67 8.59 20.54
N PRO A 45 2.98 8.43 20.27
CA PRO A 45 3.99 9.32 20.80
C PRO A 45 3.83 10.74 20.24
N GLU A 46 4.24 11.74 21.01
CA GLU A 46 4.40 13.09 20.50
C GLU A 46 5.58 13.13 19.53
N ILE A 47 5.34 13.61 18.32
CA ILE A 47 6.35 13.71 17.26
C ILE A 47 6.40 15.15 16.78
N ALA A 48 7.57 15.78 16.94
CA ALA A 48 7.88 17.06 16.33
C ALA A 48 7.94 16.92 14.81
N ILE A 49 7.41 17.91 14.09
CA ILE A 49 7.34 17.93 12.62
C ILE A 49 8.05 19.18 12.09
N ALA A 50 8.72 19.03 10.96
CA ALA A 50 9.32 20.14 10.23
C ALA A 50 9.33 19.84 8.72
N SER A 51 9.69 20.84 7.91
CA SER A 51 9.88 20.63 6.47
C SER A 51 11.24 19.99 6.25
N HIS A 52 11.27 18.86 5.55
CA HIS A 52 12.46 18.06 5.31
C HIS A 52 12.70 17.83 3.81
N ARG A 53 12.33 18.80 2.97
CA ARG A 53 12.41 18.71 1.49
C ARG A 53 13.73 18.19 0.92
N ASN A 54 14.85 18.47 1.59
CA ASN A 54 16.19 18.10 1.14
C ASN A 54 16.88 17.14 2.11
N LEU A 55 16.12 16.32 2.83
CA LEU A 55 16.61 15.46 3.91
C LEU A 55 15.81 14.17 4.00
N TRP A 56 16.48 13.05 4.18
CA TRP A 56 15.85 11.80 4.60
C TRP A 56 16.00 11.63 6.11
N LEU A 57 14.96 11.17 6.79
CA LEU A 57 15.03 10.88 8.21
C LEU A 57 15.11 9.37 8.45
N GLN A 58 16.19 8.86 9.04
CA GLN A 58 16.23 7.49 9.53
C GLN A 58 15.49 7.32 10.87
N VAL A 59 14.66 6.28 11.02
CA VAL A 59 14.04 5.91 12.30
C VAL A 59 14.22 4.41 12.55
N GLY A 60 14.13 4.00 13.82
CA GLY A 60 14.36 2.60 14.22
C GLY A 60 15.80 2.36 14.65
N ASN A 61 16.14 1.07 14.79
CA ASN A 61 17.45 0.64 15.24
C ASN A 61 18.41 0.50 14.04
N ALA A 62 19.72 0.57 14.28
CA ALA A 62 20.72 0.44 13.20
C ALA A 62 20.63 -0.90 12.42
N SER A 63 20.08 -1.94 13.04
CA SER A 63 19.87 -3.27 12.43
C SER A 63 18.44 -3.50 11.91
N ASP A 64 17.54 -2.54 12.04
CA ASP A 64 16.14 -2.62 11.59
C ASP A 64 15.62 -1.18 11.43
N ALA A 65 16.16 -0.50 10.42
CA ALA A 65 15.91 0.91 10.18
C ALA A 65 14.89 1.12 9.07
N TYR A 66 14.24 2.26 9.15
CA TYR A 66 13.33 2.81 8.15
C TYR A 66 13.84 4.19 7.72
N LEU A 67 13.44 4.62 6.54
CA LEU A 67 13.69 5.97 6.04
C LEU A 67 12.36 6.69 5.87
N ILE A 68 12.28 7.96 6.26
CA ILE A 68 11.12 8.80 6.02
C ILE A 68 11.51 9.85 4.99
N THR A 69 10.65 10.00 3.98
CA THR A 69 10.76 11.05 2.97
C THR A 69 9.61 12.05 3.07
N ASP A 70 9.91 13.28 2.68
CA ASP A 70 8.96 14.38 2.56
C ASP A 70 8.62 14.62 1.08
N ASP A 71 8.34 13.54 0.36
CA ASP A 71 8.10 13.53 -1.10
C ASP A 71 6.90 14.43 -1.45
N ARG A 72 7.13 15.35 -2.39
CA ARG A 72 6.20 16.45 -2.74
C ARG A 72 6.28 16.81 -4.23
N TRP A 73 6.17 15.83 -5.11
CA TRP A 73 6.37 16.01 -6.55
C TRP A 73 5.42 17.05 -7.18
N GLY A 74 4.22 17.23 -6.62
CA GLY A 74 3.25 18.24 -7.04
C GLY A 74 3.54 19.66 -6.56
N ALA A 75 4.65 19.89 -5.85
CA ALA A 75 5.04 21.21 -5.35
C ALA A 75 5.66 22.14 -6.40
N ALA A 76 5.85 21.69 -7.64
CA ALA A 76 6.55 22.45 -8.67
C ALA A 76 5.90 23.82 -8.89
N GLY A 77 6.68 24.90 -8.78
CA GLY A 77 6.19 26.28 -8.92
C GLY A 77 5.43 26.84 -7.71
N LEU A 78 5.25 26.05 -6.65
CA LEU A 78 4.61 26.49 -5.41
C LEU A 78 5.64 26.86 -4.33
N THR A 79 5.27 27.82 -3.50
CA THR A 79 6.03 28.31 -2.35
C THR A 79 5.48 27.67 -1.08
N GLU A 80 6.34 27.01 -0.31
CA GLU A 80 5.94 26.43 0.97
C GLU A 80 5.83 27.50 2.06
N GLY A 81 4.85 27.35 2.95
CA GLY A 81 4.84 28.03 4.24
C GLY A 81 3.46 28.53 4.67
N VAL A 82 3.31 28.74 5.97
CA VAL A 82 2.09 29.31 6.56
C VAL A 82 1.74 30.66 5.95
N SER A 83 2.76 31.49 5.69
CA SER A 83 2.60 32.81 5.08
C SER A 83 2.47 32.79 3.55
N SER A 84 2.84 31.70 2.87
CA SER A 84 2.77 31.66 1.40
C SER A 84 1.34 31.50 0.90
N GLY A 85 0.44 31.00 1.75
CA GLY A 85 -0.93 30.64 1.39
C GLY A 85 -1.04 29.48 0.40
N GLN A 86 0.07 29.02 -0.22
CA GLN A 86 0.06 28.04 -1.30
C GLN A 86 0.04 26.62 -0.75
N TYR A 87 1.09 26.15 -0.08
CA TYR A 87 1.09 24.81 0.53
C TYR A 87 2.00 24.70 1.76
N GLU A 88 1.78 23.66 2.56
CA GLU A 88 2.64 23.21 3.65
C GLU A 88 2.71 21.69 3.63
N GLN A 89 3.90 21.12 3.84
CA GLN A 89 4.05 19.69 4.11
C GLN A 89 5.18 19.48 5.10
N TYR A 90 4.92 18.66 6.11
CA TYR A 90 5.86 18.39 7.17
C TYR A 90 5.87 16.90 7.48
N VAL A 91 7.05 16.40 7.83
CA VAL A 91 7.23 15.05 8.37
C VAL A 91 8.02 15.10 9.67
N GLY A 92 7.91 14.03 10.45
CA GLY A 92 8.64 13.86 11.69
C GLY A 92 8.72 12.38 12.05
N ARG A 93 9.66 12.05 12.94
CA ARG A 93 9.87 10.69 13.44
C ARG A 93 9.89 10.66 14.95
N SER A 94 9.51 9.53 15.54
CA SER A 94 9.82 9.28 16.95
C SER A 94 11.34 9.19 17.14
N PRO A 95 11.91 9.78 18.20
CA PRO A 95 13.33 9.62 18.53
C PRO A 95 13.67 8.22 19.05
N GLN A 96 12.66 7.43 19.45
CA GLN A 96 12.83 6.11 20.05
C GLN A 96 12.02 5.06 19.29
N ALA A 97 12.61 3.89 19.10
CA ALA A 97 11.89 2.70 18.69
C ALA A 97 11.10 2.12 19.88
N GLY A 98 9.99 1.46 19.58
CA GLY A 98 9.25 0.64 20.53
C GLY A 98 10.06 -0.59 21.00
N PRO A 99 9.57 -1.29 22.04
CA PRO A 99 10.29 -2.40 22.67
C PRO A 99 10.58 -3.57 21.72
N ASN A 100 9.81 -3.74 20.64
CA ASN A 100 10.06 -4.78 19.64
C ASN A 100 10.59 -4.19 18.32
N GLY A 101 11.16 -2.99 18.33
CA GLY A 101 11.65 -2.30 17.13
C GLY A 101 10.55 -1.63 16.31
N GLU A 102 9.34 -1.47 16.86
CA GLU A 102 8.31 -0.66 16.20
C GLU A 102 8.78 0.80 16.05
N VAL A 103 8.36 1.46 14.98
CA VAL A 103 8.66 2.87 14.73
C VAL A 103 7.37 3.69 14.66
N ALA A 104 7.52 5.01 14.70
CA ALA A 104 6.43 5.94 14.51
C ALA A 104 6.90 7.14 13.69
N PHE A 105 6.00 7.64 12.85
CA PHE A 105 6.21 8.85 12.06
C PHE A 105 4.92 9.67 12.02
N ARG A 106 5.07 10.97 11.79
CA ARG A 106 3.95 11.89 11.65
C ARG A 106 4.10 12.66 10.36
N THR A 107 2.99 12.89 9.68
CA THR A 107 2.93 13.82 8.56
C THR A 107 1.78 14.79 8.75
N LYS A 108 2.02 16.04 8.37
CA LYS A 108 1.04 17.13 8.37
C LYS A 108 1.10 17.83 7.04
N TRP A 109 -0.04 18.19 6.48
CA TRP A 109 -0.11 18.85 5.19
C TRP A 109 -1.19 19.92 5.12
N ARG A 110 -1.00 20.84 4.19
CA ARG A 110 -1.99 21.76 3.64
C ARG A 110 -1.70 21.91 2.16
N TRP A 111 -2.57 21.38 1.32
CA TRP A 111 -2.52 21.54 -0.12
C TRP A 111 -3.73 22.37 -0.58
N PRO A 112 -3.53 23.38 -1.44
CA PRO A 112 -4.63 24.23 -1.86
C PRO A 112 -5.57 23.45 -2.77
N GLN A 113 -6.82 23.91 -2.89
CA GLN A 113 -7.70 23.41 -3.95
C GLN A 113 -7.08 23.73 -5.32
N GLY A 114 -7.14 22.77 -6.24
CA GLY A 114 -6.48 22.86 -7.53
C GLY A 114 -6.72 21.60 -8.36
N THR A 115 -5.67 21.07 -8.98
CA THR A 115 -5.76 19.87 -9.83
C THR A 115 -6.18 18.63 -9.05
N THR A 116 -6.79 17.67 -9.73
CA THR A 116 -7.23 16.35 -9.20
C THR A 116 -6.08 15.35 -9.02
N GLU A 117 -4.83 15.82 -9.02
CA GLU A 117 -3.63 14.97 -8.97
C GLU A 117 -3.06 14.91 -7.56
N VAL A 118 -2.47 13.75 -7.21
CA VAL A 118 -1.71 13.56 -5.97
C VAL A 118 -0.53 14.53 -5.91
N LYS A 119 -0.38 15.25 -4.79
CA LYS A 119 0.63 16.30 -4.62
C LYS A 119 1.96 15.79 -4.09
N GLY A 120 1.98 14.62 -3.49
CA GLY A 120 3.17 14.04 -2.89
C GLY A 120 2.84 12.71 -2.23
N PHE A 121 3.86 12.13 -1.62
CA PHE A 121 3.72 10.91 -0.82
C PHE A 121 4.70 10.93 0.35
N PRO A 122 4.52 11.83 1.34
CA PRO A 122 5.27 11.74 2.59
C PRO A 122 5.05 10.37 3.21
N SER A 123 6.12 9.59 3.28
CA SER A 123 6.05 8.17 3.58
C SER A 123 7.21 7.70 4.44
N ILE A 124 6.97 6.60 5.16
CA ILE A 124 8.01 5.77 5.74
C ILE A 124 8.28 4.59 4.81
N VAL A 125 9.56 4.31 4.58
CA VAL A 125 10.09 3.33 3.63
C VAL A 125 10.83 2.26 4.41
N TYR A 126 10.53 1.00 4.10
CA TYR A 126 11.31 -0.18 4.49
C TYR A 126 11.81 -0.90 3.24
N GLY A 127 13.11 -1.16 3.15
CA GLY A 127 13.71 -1.75 1.95
C GLY A 127 14.48 -0.74 1.11
N ALA A 128 14.30 -0.79 -0.21
CA ALA A 128 15.04 -0.02 -1.19
C ALA A 128 14.08 0.57 -2.24
N LYS A 129 13.62 1.81 -2.03
CA LYS A 129 12.71 2.51 -2.95
C LYS A 129 13.30 2.58 -4.37
N PRO A 130 12.59 2.16 -5.42
CA PRO A 130 13.13 2.16 -6.78
C PRO A 130 13.66 3.53 -7.21
N GLY A 131 14.84 3.55 -7.84
CA GLY A 131 15.45 4.76 -8.37
C GLY A 131 16.28 5.59 -7.39
N HIS A 132 16.30 5.22 -6.11
CA HIS A 132 17.03 5.94 -5.06
C HIS A 132 18.41 5.37 -4.73
N PHE A 133 18.89 4.38 -5.49
CA PHE A 133 20.26 3.89 -5.32
C PHE A 133 21.28 5.01 -5.57
N SER A 134 22.32 5.04 -4.74
CA SER A 134 23.40 6.00 -4.86
C SER A 134 24.72 5.39 -4.39
N ASN A 135 25.78 5.59 -5.18
CA ASN A 135 27.14 5.17 -4.78
C ASN A 135 27.76 6.05 -3.67
N SER A 136 27.08 7.13 -3.28
CA SER A 136 27.49 7.99 -2.16
C SER A 136 26.69 7.68 -0.90
N ASN A 137 26.91 8.44 0.17
CA ASN A 137 26.08 8.43 1.38
C ASN A 137 24.81 9.31 1.27
N LEU A 138 24.52 9.83 0.08
CA LEU A 138 23.36 10.69 -0.19
C LEU A 138 22.30 9.93 -1.00
N ILE A 139 21.02 10.08 -0.66
CA ILE A 139 19.89 9.54 -1.43
C ILE A 139 19.33 10.65 -2.29
N SER A 140 19.40 10.50 -3.62
CA SER A 140 19.02 11.53 -4.59
C SER A 140 19.70 12.89 -4.34
N GLY A 141 20.96 12.86 -3.86
CA GLY A 141 21.72 14.07 -3.50
C GLY A 141 21.40 14.66 -2.13
N HIS A 142 20.52 14.03 -1.34
CA HIS A 142 20.14 14.48 -0.02
C HIS A 142 20.74 13.61 1.09
N PRO A 143 21.21 14.19 2.21
CA PRO A 143 21.73 13.41 3.32
C PRO A 143 20.63 12.61 4.03
N VAL A 144 21.05 11.56 4.74
CA VAL A 144 20.20 10.80 5.67
C VAL A 144 20.55 11.24 7.09
N GLN A 145 19.63 11.91 7.78
CA GLN A 145 19.80 12.27 9.19
C GLN A 145 19.53 11.05 10.07
N LEU A 146 20.43 10.74 10.99
CA LEU A 146 20.29 9.70 12.01
C LEU A 146 19.48 10.20 13.22
N PRO A 147 18.92 9.32 14.07
CA PRO A 147 18.13 9.72 15.24
C PRO A 147 18.83 10.69 16.20
N ASP A 148 20.16 10.66 16.27
CA ASP A 148 20.99 11.56 17.09
C ASP A 148 21.20 12.96 16.46
N GLY A 149 20.63 13.20 15.28
CA GLY A 149 20.73 14.47 14.55
C GLY A 149 21.93 14.56 13.61
N SER A 150 22.88 13.63 13.68
CA SER A 150 24.02 13.56 12.76
C SER A 150 23.59 13.06 11.37
N ASN A 151 24.47 13.19 10.37
CA ASN A 151 24.23 12.65 9.03
C ASN A 151 24.96 11.32 8.84
N SER A 152 24.27 10.33 8.28
CA SER A 152 24.85 9.04 7.91
C SER A 152 26.04 9.21 6.96
N GLN A 153 27.09 8.44 7.23
CA GLN A 153 28.28 8.34 6.38
C GLN A 153 28.33 7.01 5.61
N VAL A 154 27.25 6.22 5.65
CA VAL A 154 27.17 4.89 5.04
C VAL A 154 26.94 5.02 3.53
N ALA A 155 27.80 4.38 2.73
CA ALA A 155 27.66 4.22 1.28
C ALA A 155 27.79 2.72 0.90
N PRO A 156 27.09 2.23 -0.15
CA PRO A 156 26.11 2.95 -0.94
C PRO A 156 24.83 3.26 -0.15
N ALA A 157 24.12 4.32 -0.54
CA ALA A 157 22.84 4.72 0.05
C ALA A 157 21.66 4.30 -0.85
N GLY A 158 20.44 4.43 -0.31
CA GLY A 158 19.18 4.13 -1.01
C GLY A 158 18.43 2.94 -0.45
N ARG A 159 19.08 2.11 0.36
CA ARG A 159 18.47 0.97 1.09
C ARG A 159 18.46 1.25 2.59
N THR A 160 17.39 0.86 3.28
CA THR A 160 17.30 1.00 4.73
C THR A 160 18.20 -0.03 5.44
N ALA A 161 18.86 0.36 6.52
CA ALA A 161 19.80 -0.51 7.22
C ALA A 161 19.09 -1.70 7.86
N GLY A 162 19.63 -2.91 7.67
CA GLY A 162 19.12 -4.15 8.27
C GLY A 162 17.84 -4.72 7.66
N THR A 163 17.30 -4.11 6.60
CA THR A 163 16.08 -4.61 5.94
C THR A 163 16.24 -6.02 5.37
N VAL A 164 15.20 -6.84 5.54
CA VAL A 164 15.10 -8.17 4.92
C VAL A 164 14.81 -8.13 3.42
N LEU A 165 14.45 -6.97 2.86
CA LEU A 165 14.19 -6.80 1.42
C LEU A 165 15.52 -6.63 0.65
N PRO A 166 15.65 -7.15 -0.58
CA PRO A 166 14.59 -7.73 -1.40
C PRO A 166 14.20 -9.17 -1.04
N LEU A 167 12.93 -9.52 -1.28
CA LEU A 167 12.43 -10.90 -1.18
C LEU A 167 11.82 -11.35 -2.51
N GLN A 168 12.24 -12.51 -3.02
CA GLN A 168 11.72 -13.06 -4.28
C GLN A 168 10.37 -13.76 -4.06
N LEU A 169 9.47 -13.63 -5.03
CA LEU A 169 8.23 -14.40 -5.07
C LEU A 169 8.46 -15.91 -5.27
N PRO A 170 7.56 -16.79 -4.78
CA PRO A 170 6.48 -16.47 -3.83
C PRO A 170 7.04 -16.21 -2.42
N LEU A 171 6.41 -15.29 -1.69
CA LEU A 171 6.81 -14.95 -0.33
C LEU A 171 6.33 -15.99 0.67
N GLN A 172 7.22 -16.43 1.56
CA GLN A 172 6.84 -17.29 2.69
C GLN A 172 6.11 -16.52 3.79
N SER A 173 6.60 -15.31 4.10
CA SER A 173 6.02 -14.42 5.10
C SER A 173 6.54 -13.01 4.86
N LEU A 174 5.65 -12.04 5.00
CA LEU A 174 5.93 -10.61 5.04
C LEU A 174 4.67 -9.95 5.60
N LYS A 175 4.80 -9.28 6.73
CA LYS A 175 3.69 -8.69 7.47
C LYS A 175 4.01 -7.24 7.78
N ALA A 176 2.96 -6.42 7.89
CA ALA A 176 3.06 -5.09 8.45
C ALA A 176 2.10 -4.97 9.64
N LYS A 177 2.63 -4.62 10.81
CA LYS A 177 1.86 -4.23 11.99
C LYS A 177 1.83 -2.72 12.04
N LEU A 178 0.66 -2.12 12.31
CA LEU A 178 0.55 -0.68 12.49
C LEU A 178 -0.70 -0.27 13.29
N ASP A 179 -0.67 0.97 13.74
CA ASP A 179 -1.82 1.75 14.18
C ASP A 179 -1.65 3.18 13.62
N PHE A 180 -2.74 3.93 13.50
CA PHE A 180 -2.67 5.32 13.08
C PHE A 180 -3.78 6.16 13.72
N ARG A 181 -3.49 7.44 13.92
CA ARG A 181 -4.43 8.42 14.47
C ARG A 181 -4.39 9.71 13.66
N HIS A 182 -5.56 10.21 13.31
CA HIS A 182 -5.73 11.59 12.87
C HIS A 182 -5.56 12.52 14.07
N ASN A 183 -4.48 13.30 14.12
CA ASN A 183 -4.30 14.35 15.12
C ASN A 183 -5.21 15.56 14.82
N SER A 184 -5.61 15.71 13.56
CA SER A 184 -6.71 16.56 13.10
C SER A 184 -7.46 15.84 11.98
N GLU A 185 -8.78 15.98 11.96
CA GLU A 185 -9.63 15.43 10.88
C GLU A 185 -9.15 15.94 9.51
N PRO A 186 -8.87 15.06 8.53
CA PRO A 186 -8.44 15.49 7.22
C PRO A 186 -9.60 16.14 6.47
N THR A 187 -9.30 17.17 5.68
CA THR A 187 -10.24 17.81 4.76
C THR A 187 -9.81 17.55 3.32
N GLY A 188 -10.71 17.83 2.36
CA GLY A 188 -10.39 17.67 0.94
C GLY A 188 -10.33 16.21 0.55
N GLU A 189 -9.31 15.81 -0.22
CA GLU A 189 -9.20 14.50 -0.86
C GLU A 189 -7.82 13.88 -0.62
N GLY A 190 -7.78 12.58 -0.36
CA GLY A 190 -6.54 11.82 -0.20
C GLY A 190 -6.73 10.48 0.48
N GLN A 191 -5.61 9.78 0.71
CA GLN A 191 -5.59 8.49 1.40
C GLN A 191 -4.30 8.28 2.20
N LEU A 192 -4.39 7.48 3.27
CA LEU A 192 -3.26 6.79 3.90
C LEU A 192 -3.17 5.41 3.21
N THR A 193 -2.04 5.09 2.59
CA THR A 193 -1.92 3.86 1.80
C THR A 193 -0.53 3.25 1.91
N PHE A 194 -0.48 1.92 1.82
CA PHE A 194 0.75 1.27 1.41
C PHE A 194 1.02 1.54 -0.08
N ASP A 195 2.29 1.65 -0.41
CA ASP A 195 2.84 1.60 -1.77
C ASP A 195 4.01 0.60 -1.77
N ILE A 196 3.83 -0.52 -2.47
CA ILE A 196 4.75 -1.66 -2.45
C ILE A 196 5.30 -1.86 -3.85
N TRP A 197 6.63 -1.84 -3.94
CA TRP A 197 7.34 -1.92 -5.21
C TRP A 197 7.91 -3.31 -5.44
N LEU A 198 7.62 -3.86 -6.63
CA LEU A 198 8.26 -5.08 -7.12
C LEU A 198 9.18 -4.76 -8.29
N GLN A 199 10.31 -5.44 -8.37
CA GLN A 199 11.29 -5.33 -9.44
C GLN A 199 11.63 -6.68 -10.07
N SER A 200 12.09 -6.70 -11.32
CA SER A 200 12.54 -7.95 -11.97
C SER A 200 13.98 -8.32 -11.61
N ASP A 201 14.66 -7.45 -10.86
CA ASP A 201 16.01 -7.64 -10.34
C ASP A 201 15.99 -7.31 -8.84
N ALA A 202 16.76 -8.05 -8.05
CA ALA A 202 16.97 -7.80 -6.63
C ALA A 202 17.76 -6.51 -6.36
N ASN A 203 18.57 -6.06 -7.33
CA ASN A 203 19.39 -4.87 -7.21
C ASN A 203 18.55 -3.59 -7.33
N GLN A 204 18.86 -2.61 -6.49
CA GLN A 204 18.28 -1.27 -6.61
C GLN A 204 18.96 -0.52 -7.77
N GLY A 205 18.16 -0.03 -8.72
CA GLY A 205 18.64 0.82 -9.81
C GLY A 205 18.77 2.28 -9.39
N SER A 206 19.73 2.99 -9.99
CA SER A 206 19.83 4.46 -9.90
C SER A 206 18.87 5.11 -10.89
N GLY A 207 18.11 6.09 -10.42
CA GLY A 207 17.09 6.77 -11.23
C GLY A 207 15.86 5.91 -11.44
N PHE A 208 14.69 6.54 -11.36
CA PHE A 208 13.42 5.83 -11.40
C PHE A 208 13.24 5.03 -12.70
N THR A 209 13.63 5.61 -13.85
CA THR A 209 13.61 4.92 -15.16
C THR A 209 14.70 3.86 -15.33
N GLY A 210 15.78 3.92 -14.54
CA GLY A 210 16.84 2.92 -14.52
C GLY A 210 16.51 1.69 -13.65
N SER A 211 15.48 1.82 -12.80
CA SER A 211 15.02 0.72 -11.96
C SER A 211 14.14 -0.27 -12.73
N SER A 212 14.27 -1.55 -12.40
CA SER A 212 13.61 -2.67 -13.07
C SER A 212 12.17 -2.89 -12.58
N ILE A 213 11.41 -1.80 -12.41
CA ILE A 213 10.07 -1.84 -11.81
C ILE A 213 9.16 -2.75 -12.64
N THR A 214 8.45 -3.62 -11.93
CA THR A 214 7.45 -4.52 -12.48
C THR A 214 6.05 -4.12 -12.03
N HIS A 215 5.88 -3.83 -10.74
CA HIS A 215 4.59 -3.55 -10.14
C HIS A 215 4.70 -2.44 -9.11
N GLU A 216 3.59 -1.73 -8.99
CA GLU A 216 3.22 -0.91 -7.84
C GLU A 216 1.95 -1.54 -7.28
N ILE A 217 1.99 -1.93 -6.00
CA ILE A 217 0.86 -2.52 -5.29
C ILE A 217 0.45 -1.58 -4.17
N MET A 218 -0.75 -1.04 -4.28
CA MET A 218 -1.33 -0.15 -3.27
C MET A 218 -2.33 -0.85 -2.37
N ILE A 219 -2.33 -0.50 -1.08
CA ILE A 219 -3.32 -0.96 -0.09
C ILE A 219 -3.75 0.24 0.74
N PRO A 220 -4.85 0.93 0.39
CA PRO A 220 -5.34 2.05 1.20
C PRO A 220 -5.82 1.54 2.56
N LEU A 221 -5.45 2.26 3.62
CA LEU A 221 -5.80 1.99 5.01
C LEU A 221 -6.86 2.96 5.53
N ALA A 222 -6.89 4.18 4.98
CA ALA A 222 -7.93 5.16 5.21
C ALA A 222 -8.03 6.06 3.98
N ASN A 223 -9.21 6.59 3.71
CA ASN A 223 -9.43 7.58 2.67
C ASN A 223 -10.37 8.69 3.15
N TRP A 224 -10.29 9.85 2.50
CA TRP A 224 -11.15 11.00 2.76
C TRP A 224 -11.48 11.71 1.45
N GLY A 225 -12.57 12.46 1.45
CA GLY A 225 -13.10 13.11 0.24
C GLY A 225 -13.52 12.15 -0.87
N GLY A 226 -13.67 10.86 -0.56
CA GLY A 226 -13.97 9.82 -1.55
C GLY A 226 -12.77 9.34 -2.36
N TYR A 227 -11.58 9.95 -2.25
CA TYR A 227 -10.41 9.57 -3.03
C TYR A 227 -10.07 8.09 -2.88
N GLY A 228 -9.86 7.40 -4.00
CA GLY A 228 -9.50 5.97 -4.01
C GLY A 228 -10.55 4.99 -3.47
N SER A 229 -11.73 5.47 -3.05
CA SER A 229 -12.81 4.64 -2.46
C SER A 229 -13.42 3.65 -3.46
N HIS A 230 -13.87 2.50 -2.94
CA HIS A 230 -14.76 1.61 -3.68
C HIS A 230 -16.13 2.30 -3.84
N LYS A 231 -16.49 2.63 -5.09
CA LYS A 231 -17.65 3.46 -5.49
C LYS A 231 -17.50 4.92 -5.10
N GLY A 232 -17.01 5.74 -6.02
CA GLY A 232 -17.07 7.21 -5.91
C GLY A 232 -15.75 7.95 -6.10
N GLY A 233 -14.59 7.29 -5.97
CA GLY A 233 -13.32 7.98 -6.24
C GLY A 233 -12.20 7.17 -6.88
N ARG A 234 -12.29 5.84 -6.99
CA ARG A 234 -11.41 5.08 -7.89
C ARG A 234 -12.06 4.87 -9.26
N ASN A 235 -11.25 4.89 -10.32
CA ASN A 235 -11.75 4.67 -11.69
C ASN A 235 -12.50 3.33 -11.78
N PRO A 236 -13.81 3.33 -12.09
CA PRO A 236 -14.61 2.10 -12.13
C PRO A 236 -14.15 1.15 -13.25
N GLY A 237 -13.57 1.67 -14.34
CA GLY A 237 -13.01 0.84 -15.41
C GLY A 237 -11.76 0.05 -14.99
N TRP A 238 -11.15 0.39 -13.85
CA TRP A 238 -10.04 -0.39 -13.28
C TRP A 238 -10.51 -1.51 -12.37
N PHE A 239 -11.78 -1.51 -11.94
CA PHE A 239 -12.29 -2.58 -11.08
C PHE A 239 -12.21 -3.92 -11.83
N ASP A 240 -11.63 -4.94 -11.17
CA ASP A 240 -11.49 -6.27 -11.75
C ASP A 240 -12.45 -7.25 -11.06
N HIS A 241 -12.32 -7.40 -9.75
CA HIS A 241 -13.16 -8.30 -8.96
C HIS A 241 -13.03 -8.00 -7.46
N THR A 242 -13.77 -8.76 -6.66
CA THR A 242 -13.60 -8.83 -5.20
C THR A 242 -13.00 -10.18 -4.83
N ALA A 243 -12.09 -10.21 -3.87
CA ALA A 243 -11.46 -11.43 -3.37
C ALA A 243 -11.35 -11.40 -1.84
N THR A 244 -11.32 -12.60 -1.24
CA THR A 244 -10.96 -12.75 0.17
C THR A 244 -9.51 -13.23 0.26
N ILE A 245 -8.64 -12.44 0.91
CA ILE A 245 -7.21 -12.70 1.04
C ILE A 245 -6.87 -12.63 2.54
N ALA A 246 -6.27 -13.68 3.09
CA ALA A 246 -5.99 -13.79 4.52
C ALA A 246 -7.21 -13.46 5.42
N GLY A 247 -8.39 -13.91 5.01
CA GLY A 247 -9.65 -13.70 5.75
C GLY A 247 -10.27 -12.30 5.65
N LYS A 248 -9.65 -11.37 4.90
CA LYS A 248 -10.20 -10.02 4.66
C LYS A 248 -10.68 -9.88 3.22
N GLN A 249 -11.81 -9.19 3.02
CA GLN A 249 -12.33 -8.91 1.68
C GLN A 249 -11.68 -7.65 1.09
N TYR A 250 -11.28 -7.72 -0.17
CA TYR A 250 -10.70 -6.61 -0.94
C TYR A 250 -11.43 -6.43 -2.27
N HIS A 251 -11.68 -5.18 -2.64
CA HIS A 251 -12.05 -4.76 -3.98
C HIS A 251 -10.78 -4.45 -4.77
N ILE A 252 -10.52 -5.23 -5.82
CA ILE A 252 -9.26 -5.22 -6.55
C ILE A 252 -9.41 -4.38 -7.81
N TYR A 253 -8.49 -3.44 -7.98
CA TYR A 253 -8.40 -2.56 -9.13
C TYR A 253 -7.06 -2.76 -9.84
N VAL A 254 -7.08 -2.84 -11.17
CA VAL A 254 -5.88 -2.93 -11.99
C VAL A 254 -5.99 -1.99 -13.19
N THR A 255 -4.87 -1.35 -13.55
CA THR A 255 -4.83 -0.47 -14.72
C THR A 255 -4.73 -1.32 -16.00
N LYS A 256 -5.81 -1.39 -16.76
CA LYS A 256 -5.89 -2.19 -18.00
C LYS A 256 -5.94 -1.30 -19.24
N GLY A 257 -5.52 -1.86 -20.37
CA GLY A 257 -5.80 -1.30 -21.69
C GLY A 257 -7.29 -1.38 -22.05
N SER A 258 -7.66 -0.77 -23.17
CA SER A 258 -9.02 -0.83 -23.72
C SER A 258 -9.46 -2.26 -24.08
N ASP A 259 -8.52 -3.16 -24.33
CA ASP A 259 -8.71 -4.59 -24.59
C ASP A 259 -8.67 -5.45 -23.31
N GLN A 260 -8.71 -4.83 -22.13
CA GLN A 260 -8.72 -5.50 -20.82
C GLN A 260 -7.42 -6.24 -20.45
N CYS A 261 -6.35 -6.17 -21.26
CA CYS A 261 -5.07 -6.75 -20.84
C CYS A 261 -4.35 -5.85 -19.83
N LEU A 262 -3.65 -6.48 -18.88
CA LEU A 262 -2.81 -5.82 -17.88
C LEU A 262 -1.36 -5.72 -18.41
N ARG A 263 -0.89 -4.50 -18.68
CA ARG A 263 0.41 -4.25 -19.31
C ARG A 263 1.31 -3.38 -18.42
N TYR A 264 2.61 -3.41 -18.73
CA TYR A 264 3.61 -2.52 -18.15
C TYR A 264 3.59 -1.14 -18.82
N ASN A 265 2.48 -0.42 -18.68
CA ASN A 265 2.25 0.87 -19.36
C ASN A 265 1.68 1.95 -18.44
N PHE A 266 1.69 1.75 -17.13
CA PHE A 266 1.38 2.83 -16.19
C PHE A 266 2.49 3.89 -16.21
N SER A 267 2.09 5.17 -16.21
CA SER A 267 2.97 6.35 -16.24
C SER A 267 3.88 6.52 -17.49
N SER A 268 3.70 5.76 -18.57
CA SER A 268 4.42 5.92 -19.86
C SER A 268 5.95 6.09 -19.74
N LEU A 269 6.61 5.34 -18.85
CA LEU A 269 8.05 5.43 -18.64
C LEU A 269 8.80 4.43 -19.52
N ASN A 270 9.52 4.91 -20.53
CA ASN A 270 10.46 4.09 -21.28
C ASN A 270 11.66 3.71 -20.38
N GLY A 271 11.52 2.64 -19.61
CA GLY A 271 12.54 2.16 -18.69
C GLY A 271 13.67 1.41 -19.40
N SER A 272 14.86 1.40 -18.78
CA SER A 272 16.06 0.71 -19.30
C SER A 272 15.90 -0.82 -19.44
N HIS A 273 14.84 -1.39 -18.88
CA HIS A 273 14.56 -2.84 -18.86
C HIS A 273 13.56 -3.29 -19.93
N GLY A 274 13.38 -2.50 -21.00
CA GLY A 274 12.51 -2.84 -22.12
C GLY A 274 11.00 -2.77 -21.80
N ARG A 275 10.62 -2.01 -20.77
CA ARG A 275 9.23 -1.81 -20.35
C ARG A 275 8.86 -0.34 -20.42
N THR A 276 7.60 -0.05 -20.74
CA THR A 276 7.09 1.32 -20.90
C THR A 276 6.33 1.82 -19.66
N GLY A 277 6.60 1.21 -18.50
CA GLY A 277 5.94 1.49 -17.21
C GLY A 277 5.96 0.25 -16.30
N TRP A 278 5.05 0.22 -15.34
CA TRP A 278 4.77 -0.94 -14.50
C TRP A 278 3.28 -1.32 -14.54
N LYS A 279 2.93 -2.42 -13.89
CA LYS A 279 1.55 -2.81 -13.62
C LYS A 279 1.11 -2.20 -12.30
N MET A 280 0.07 -1.36 -12.31
CA MET A 280 -0.48 -0.75 -11.10
C MET A 280 -1.70 -1.55 -10.62
N ILE A 281 -1.66 -1.99 -9.36
CA ILE A 281 -2.67 -2.83 -8.73
C ILE A 281 -3.03 -2.23 -7.37
N ALA A 282 -4.32 -2.03 -7.10
CA ALA A 282 -4.77 -1.59 -5.78
C ALA A 282 -5.71 -2.62 -5.16
N PHE A 283 -5.44 -2.98 -3.91
CA PHE A 283 -6.27 -3.84 -3.07
C PHE A 283 -7.00 -2.98 -2.05
N VAL A 284 -8.19 -2.50 -2.40
CA VAL A 284 -8.98 -1.63 -1.52
C VAL A 284 -9.72 -2.51 -0.50
N PRO A 285 -9.44 -2.44 0.81
CA PRO A 285 -10.19 -3.19 1.81
C PRO A 285 -11.70 -2.86 1.73
N ALA A 286 -12.55 -3.87 1.91
CA ALA A 286 -14.00 -3.67 1.90
C ALA A 286 -14.50 -2.83 3.09
N VAL A 287 -13.71 -2.74 4.15
CA VAL A 287 -13.96 -1.92 5.34
C VAL A 287 -12.82 -0.94 5.50
N LEU A 288 -13.15 0.36 5.50
CA LEU A 288 -12.24 1.47 5.74
C LEU A 288 -12.86 2.41 6.80
N PRO A 289 -12.05 3.02 7.69
CA PRO A 289 -10.61 2.78 7.86
C PRO A 289 -10.29 1.34 8.31
N VAL A 290 -9.09 0.86 8.00
CA VAL A 290 -8.61 -0.44 8.47
C VAL A 290 -8.33 -0.34 9.97
N GLU A 291 -8.90 -1.26 10.75
CA GLU A 291 -8.64 -1.36 12.18
C GLU A 291 -7.14 -1.60 12.48
N PRO A 292 -6.64 -1.09 13.62
CA PRO A 292 -5.27 -1.33 14.06
C PRO A 292 -4.94 -2.83 14.10
N GLY A 293 -3.71 -3.18 13.71
CA GLY A 293 -3.25 -4.56 13.77
C GLY A 293 -2.28 -4.93 12.66
N GLU A 294 -2.33 -6.21 12.27
CA GLU A 294 -1.43 -6.80 11.30
C GLU A 294 -2.11 -7.00 9.94
N ILE A 295 -1.35 -6.78 8.87
CA ILE A 295 -1.70 -7.06 7.48
C ILE A 295 -0.67 -8.05 6.93
N ASP A 296 -1.18 -9.16 6.39
CA ASP A 296 -0.37 -10.18 5.69
C ASP A 296 -0.08 -9.70 4.26
N LEU A 297 1.02 -8.98 4.11
CA LEU A 297 1.48 -8.47 2.82
C LEU A 297 1.88 -9.61 1.88
N ALA A 298 2.47 -10.69 2.41
CA ALA A 298 2.82 -11.86 1.61
C ALA A 298 1.59 -12.48 0.95
N ALA A 299 0.47 -12.64 1.66
CA ALA A 299 -0.76 -13.16 1.08
C ALA A 299 -1.30 -12.29 -0.06
N ILE A 300 -1.28 -10.96 0.09
CA ILE A 300 -1.73 -10.01 -0.94
C ILE A 300 -0.80 -10.03 -2.16
N ILE A 301 0.52 -10.00 -1.94
CA ILE A 301 1.49 -9.98 -3.02
C ILE A 301 1.50 -11.32 -3.76
N ASN A 302 1.45 -12.45 -3.05
CA ASN A 302 1.33 -13.78 -3.65
C ASN A 302 0.01 -13.95 -4.40
N TYR A 303 -1.08 -13.28 -3.99
CA TYR A 303 -2.32 -13.31 -4.74
C TYR A 303 -2.10 -12.87 -6.20
N VAL A 304 -1.29 -11.84 -6.43
CA VAL A 304 -0.96 -11.32 -7.77
C VAL A 304 -0.40 -12.43 -8.68
N SER A 305 0.52 -13.28 -8.19
CA SER A 305 1.12 -14.35 -9.02
C SER A 305 0.15 -15.48 -9.38
N THR A 306 -0.99 -15.60 -8.67
CA THR A 306 -2.03 -16.56 -9.01
C THR A 306 -2.92 -16.13 -10.17
N ARG A 307 -2.92 -14.83 -10.52
CA ARG A 307 -3.86 -14.23 -11.46
C ARG A 307 -3.37 -14.22 -12.90
N THR A 308 -4.35 -14.27 -13.79
CA THR A 308 -4.19 -14.10 -15.23
C THR A 308 -5.20 -13.04 -15.69
N ASP A 309 -4.83 -12.18 -16.63
CA ASP A 309 -5.75 -11.21 -17.24
C ASP A 309 -6.62 -11.84 -18.35
N ALA A 310 -7.49 -11.02 -18.96
CA ALA A 310 -8.38 -11.46 -20.04
C ALA A 310 -7.63 -11.95 -21.29
N CYS A 311 -6.33 -11.66 -21.39
CA CYS A 311 -5.49 -11.95 -22.54
C CYS A 311 -4.59 -13.16 -22.28
N GLY A 312 -4.83 -13.91 -21.19
CA GLY A 312 -4.05 -15.09 -20.83
C GLY A 312 -2.69 -14.77 -20.21
N SER A 313 -2.37 -13.48 -19.97
CA SER A 313 -1.09 -13.07 -19.39
C SER A 313 -1.15 -13.08 -17.88
N LYS A 314 -0.12 -13.64 -17.25
CA LYS A 314 0.03 -13.61 -15.79
C LYS A 314 0.14 -12.17 -15.28
N TRP A 315 -0.46 -11.88 -14.13
CA TRP A 315 -0.30 -10.57 -13.50
C TRP A 315 1.15 -10.40 -13.03
N ALA A 316 1.67 -11.35 -12.25
CA ALA A 316 3.11 -11.50 -11.97
C ALA A 316 3.59 -12.89 -12.42
N VAL A 317 4.82 -12.99 -12.92
CA VAL A 317 5.38 -14.26 -13.43
C VAL A 317 6.03 -15.10 -12.34
N GLY A 318 6.17 -14.56 -11.12
CA GLY A 318 6.62 -15.27 -9.93
C GLY A 318 8.14 -15.26 -9.71
N ASN A 319 8.89 -14.48 -10.49
CA ASN A 319 10.33 -14.30 -10.29
C ASN A 319 10.70 -12.86 -9.88
N GLU A 320 9.70 -12.00 -9.68
CA GLU A 320 9.86 -10.64 -9.21
C GLU A 320 10.30 -10.61 -7.74
N TYR A 321 10.91 -9.49 -7.35
CA TYR A 321 11.41 -9.21 -6.02
C TYR A 321 10.63 -8.06 -5.41
N VAL A 322 10.11 -8.23 -4.19
CA VAL A 322 9.61 -7.11 -3.39
C VAL A 322 10.81 -6.34 -2.86
N THR A 323 10.98 -5.10 -3.31
CA THR A 323 12.17 -4.29 -2.98
C THR A 323 11.86 -3.19 -1.97
N SER A 324 10.64 -2.66 -1.95
CA SER A 324 10.23 -1.58 -1.04
C SER A 324 8.82 -1.82 -0.52
N VAL A 325 8.61 -1.55 0.77
CA VAL A 325 7.29 -1.41 1.40
C VAL A 325 7.23 -0.01 2.00
N GLU A 326 6.37 0.82 1.44
CA GLU A 326 6.16 2.20 1.86
C GLU A 326 4.78 2.37 2.47
N LEU A 327 4.68 3.19 3.50
CA LEU A 327 3.40 3.62 4.07
C LEU A 327 3.40 5.14 4.17
N GLY A 328 2.44 5.78 3.52
CA GLY A 328 2.43 7.23 3.43
C GLY A 328 1.05 7.80 3.14
N VAL A 329 1.00 9.12 3.05
CA VAL A 329 -0.21 9.86 2.72
C VAL A 329 -0.11 10.37 1.29
N GLU A 330 -1.12 10.12 0.47
CA GLU A 330 -1.30 10.77 -0.83
C GLU A 330 -2.35 11.89 -0.69
N PRO A 331 -1.94 13.14 -0.41
CA PRO A 331 -2.87 14.25 -0.41
C PRO A 331 -3.11 14.73 -1.84
N VAL A 332 -4.39 14.93 -2.20
CA VAL A 332 -4.78 15.58 -3.46
C VAL A 332 -5.07 17.06 -3.19
N VAL A 333 -5.93 17.35 -2.21
CA VAL A 333 -6.26 18.71 -1.74
C VAL A 333 -6.56 18.66 -0.25
N GLY A 334 -6.46 19.81 0.42
CA GLY A 334 -6.95 20.00 1.79
C GLY A 334 -5.86 19.91 2.85
N THR A 335 -6.26 19.83 4.11
CA THR A 335 -5.38 19.78 5.27
C THR A 335 -5.48 18.44 5.97
N GLY A 336 -4.44 18.03 6.68
CA GLY A 336 -4.54 16.95 7.64
C GLY A 336 -3.27 16.76 8.45
N ASP A 337 -3.37 15.91 9.47
CA ASP A 337 -2.29 15.60 10.40
C ASP A 337 -2.49 14.17 10.91
N ILE A 338 -1.58 13.27 10.56
CA ILE A 338 -1.66 11.85 10.88
C ILE A 338 -0.36 11.41 11.57
N THR A 339 -0.50 10.70 12.69
CA THR A 339 0.58 9.91 13.27
C THR A 339 0.34 8.44 12.99
N VAL A 340 1.31 7.76 12.40
CA VAL A 340 1.38 6.31 12.31
C VAL A 340 2.35 5.82 13.39
N PHE A 341 1.96 4.81 14.15
CA PHE A 341 2.71 4.32 15.30
C PHE A 341 2.56 2.80 15.45
N ASN A 342 3.37 2.21 16.32
CA ASN A 342 3.50 0.75 16.41
C ASN A 342 3.80 0.10 15.04
N TYR A 343 4.44 0.86 14.12
CA TYR A 343 4.67 0.42 12.76
C TYR A 343 5.86 -0.52 12.70
N LYS A 344 5.69 -1.69 12.08
CA LYS A 344 6.77 -2.63 11.82
C LYS A 344 6.48 -3.48 10.60
N VAL A 345 7.46 -3.61 9.72
CA VAL A 345 7.49 -4.64 8.68
C VAL A 345 8.36 -5.80 9.18
N SER A 346 7.86 -7.04 9.06
CA SER A 346 8.58 -8.23 9.53
C SER A 346 8.33 -9.44 8.66
N LYS A 347 9.29 -10.38 8.67
CA LYS A 347 9.13 -11.73 8.13
C LYS A 347 8.64 -12.67 9.23
#